data_AF-A0A409XA92-F1
#
_entry.id   AF-A0A409XA92-F1
#
_cell.length_a   1.000
_cell.length_b   1.000
_cell.length_c   1.000
_cell.angle_alpha   90.00
_cell.angle_beta   90.00
_cell.angle_gamma   90.00
#
_symmetry.space_group_name_H-M   'P 1'
#
loop_
_entity.id
_entity.type
_entity.pdbx_description
1 polymer ?
#
loop_
_entity_poly.entity_id
_entity_poly.type
_entity_poly.pdbx_seq_one_letter_code
_entity_poly.pdbx_strand_id
1 'polypeptide(L)'
;MVVQSKNGTGCSKVGKQWVFNFLARHHEKLQTHWSKPLDTQRARSLNPTAVKSWFDIVEKYVVNMGIRKEDIYGMDKSGFPTAYSGKEQVVGAHGTKTQHKQGGANRENVTAIITICADGTTVKPMIIYKGKNMMQNIAHSDNGWTDGHLGYLWLTTLFDPETKEKAEGHIRVLIVDGHSSHYTAEFLKHAWENNIIVLGYPPHCTHALQGLDVVCFGKMKETWKKVISAFEEENQRDVSKGDFTGLFGTAFNQAFDEDTIKSAFRVTGVHPFDRTVISAAQMKPSLVSSTKGEFPLAQPSPIRAIIAVFNPNDSAESSPSTPRREQRDVNSPSAPTRKRARDENIDPSLYTPSKRMRSLYSALGATSSGSFLISKDPMTSSTSIIPPILELPPSSLPQPNWSLMAPEPAGYMSQEALQENRKKNDHALLFDGQAQSLSSDEFYAKVMAQNTAREQAAAARVRNGEIRTARRDALAAIEEEWTQIRINHEKKVQEWEAECQRLASEGIPKRQWPKKPIRPLKPKLTPTLESVDVVEDEDGDEDDET
;
A
#
# COMPACT_ATOMS: atom_id res chain seq x y z
N MET A 1 -29.03 15.60 -7.34
CA MET A 1 -27.92 16.58 -7.38
C MET A 1 -28.52 17.97 -7.25
N VAL A 2 -28.39 18.59 -6.08
CA VAL A 2 -28.91 19.94 -5.85
C VAL A 2 -27.78 20.91 -6.15
N VAL A 3 -27.85 21.60 -7.28
CA VAL A 3 -27.05 22.81 -7.49
C VAL A 3 -27.73 23.89 -6.66
N GLN A 4 -27.32 24.05 -5.40
CA GLN A 4 -27.77 25.15 -4.56
C GLN A 4 -26.63 26.13 -4.31
N SER A 5 -26.97 27.41 -4.48
CA SER A 5 -26.25 28.62 -4.11
C SER A 5 -25.11 29.09 -5.03
N LYS A 6 -25.51 29.71 -6.15
CA LYS A 6 -24.88 30.97 -6.62
C LYS A 6 -25.87 31.96 -7.25
N ASN A 7 -27.08 31.53 -7.61
CA ASN A 7 -28.11 32.42 -8.11
C ASN A 7 -29.24 32.50 -7.07
N GLY A 8 -29.61 33.72 -6.67
CA GLY A 8 -30.48 34.03 -5.52
C GLY A 8 -31.85 33.35 -5.49
N THR A 9 -32.62 33.64 -4.45
CA THR A 9 -33.94 33.09 -4.14
C THR A 9 -34.91 33.26 -5.32
N GLY A 10 -35.03 32.23 -6.16
CA GLY A 10 -35.85 32.22 -7.38
C GLY A 10 -35.53 31.10 -8.39
N CYS A 11 -34.45 30.34 -8.22
CA CYS A 11 -34.10 29.28 -9.17
C CYS A 11 -34.99 28.02 -9.01
N SER A 12 -35.76 27.69 -10.03
CA SER A 12 -36.54 26.45 -10.10
C SER A 12 -35.62 25.22 -10.11
N LYS A 13 -36.02 24.15 -9.41
CA LYS A 13 -35.27 22.89 -9.36
C LYS A 13 -35.04 22.39 -10.78
N VAL A 14 -33.78 22.18 -11.17
CA VAL A 14 -33.43 21.55 -12.45
C VAL A 14 -34.07 20.15 -12.51
N GLY A 15 -34.77 19.87 -13.62
CA GLY A 15 -35.46 18.60 -13.83
C GLY A 15 -34.50 17.42 -13.95
N LYS A 16 -34.99 16.19 -13.69
CA LYS A 16 -34.18 14.95 -13.74
C LYS A 16 -33.44 14.77 -15.08
N GLN A 17 -34.01 15.27 -16.17
CA GLN A 17 -33.45 15.17 -17.51
C GLN A 17 -32.40 16.24 -17.83
N TRP A 18 -32.19 17.23 -16.96
CA TRP A 18 -31.32 18.36 -17.26
C TRP A 18 -29.88 17.94 -17.56
N VAL A 19 -29.32 16.99 -16.80
CA VAL A 19 -27.95 16.49 -17.03
C VAL A 19 -27.83 15.81 -18.39
N PHE A 20 -28.78 14.94 -18.76
CA PHE A 20 -28.80 14.28 -20.06
C PHE A 20 -28.93 15.29 -21.21
N ASN A 21 -29.82 16.28 -21.09
CA ASN A 21 -30.01 17.34 -22.09
C ASN A 21 -28.82 18.31 -22.15
N PHE A 22 -28.12 18.54 -21.04
CA PHE A 22 -26.91 19.35 -21.01
C PHE A 22 -25.75 18.63 -21.70
N LEU A 23 -25.54 17.34 -21.42
CA LEU A 23 -24.55 16.51 -22.10
C LEU A 23 -24.84 16.40 -23.60
N ALA A 24 -26.11 16.22 -24.01
CA ALA A 24 -26.49 16.19 -25.41
C ALA A 24 -26.22 17.52 -26.14
N ARG A 25 -26.53 18.67 -25.51
CA ARG A 25 -26.26 20.00 -26.09
C ARG A 25 -24.78 20.33 -26.21
N HIS A 26 -23.95 19.74 -25.36
CA HIS A 26 -22.50 19.97 -25.35
C HIS A 26 -21.72 18.71 -25.74
N HIS A 27 -22.31 17.80 -26.52
CA HIS A 27 -21.72 16.51 -26.87
C HIS A 27 -20.38 16.65 -27.62
N GLU A 28 -20.19 17.75 -28.35
CA GLU A 28 -18.92 18.09 -29.01
C GLU A 28 -17.77 18.38 -28.01
N LYS A 29 -18.10 18.68 -26.75
CA LYS A 29 -17.14 19.03 -25.69
C LYS A 29 -17.17 18.07 -24.49
N LEU A 30 -18.27 17.35 -24.28
CA LEU A 30 -18.54 16.54 -23.10
C LEU A 30 -19.04 15.16 -23.51
N GLN A 31 -18.37 14.12 -23.03
CA GLN A 31 -18.79 12.73 -23.20
C GLN A 31 -18.86 12.04 -21.84
N THR A 32 -19.85 11.18 -21.64
CA THR A 32 -19.95 10.33 -20.46
C THR A 32 -19.07 9.10 -20.61
N HIS A 33 -18.22 8.86 -19.62
CA HIS A 33 -17.37 7.68 -19.54
C HIS A 33 -17.72 6.88 -18.28
N TRP A 34 -17.67 5.55 -18.39
CA TRP A 34 -17.69 4.69 -17.22
C TRP A 34 -16.29 4.69 -16.59
N SER A 35 -16.18 5.11 -15.34
CA SER A 35 -14.93 4.99 -14.59
C SER A 35 -14.69 3.52 -14.26
N LYS A 36 -13.48 3.02 -14.52
CA LYS A 36 -13.02 1.74 -13.98
C LYS A 36 -12.33 2.00 -12.64
N PRO A 37 -12.55 1.17 -11.61
CA PRO A 37 -11.77 1.29 -10.37
C PRO A 37 -10.30 1.05 -10.70
N LEU A 38 -9.45 2.01 -10.35
CA LEU A 38 -7.99 1.86 -10.37
C LEU A 38 -7.54 1.79 -8.92
N ASP A 39 -6.78 0.77 -8.58
CA ASP A 39 -6.22 0.63 -7.24
C ASP A 39 -5.34 1.84 -6.89
N THR A 40 -5.46 2.34 -5.65
CA THR A 40 -4.79 3.56 -5.19
C THR A 40 -3.26 3.44 -5.26
N GLN A 41 -2.72 2.25 -5.02
CA GLN A 41 -1.27 2.02 -5.14
C GLN A 41 -0.85 2.05 -6.61
N ARG A 42 -1.59 1.38 -7.50
CA ARG A 42 -1.34 1.47 -8.97
C ARG A 42 -1.44 2.90 -9.49
N ALA A 43 -2.41 3.67 -9.02
CA ALA A 43 -2.56 5.07 -9.37
C ALA A 43 -1.35 5.91 -8.97
N ARG A 44 -0.80 5.69 -7.76
CA ARG A 44 0.37 6.42 -7.24
C ARG A 44 1.72 5.94 -7.80
N SER A 45 1.85 4.66 -8.11
CA SER A 45 3.13 4.07 -8.49
C SER A 45 3.55 4.36 -9.94
N LEU A 46 2.62 4.53 -10.87
CA LEU A 46 2.95 4.90 -12.24
C LEU A 46 3.27 6.40 -12.34
N ASN A 47 4.50 6.75 -11.98
CA ASN A 47 5.01 8.12 -11.97
C ASN A 47 6.23 8.29 -12.90
N PRO A 48 6.61 9.53 -13.25
CA PRO A 48 7.72 9.78 -14.17
C PRO A 48 9.04 9.17 -13.72
N THR A 49 9.32 9.13 -12.42
CA THR A 49 10.56 8.55 -11.87
C THR A 49 10.61 7.04 -12.07
N ALA A 50 9.52 6.33 -11.76
CA ALA A 50 9.42 4.89 -11.94
C ALA A 50 9.52 4.50 -13.42
N VAL A 51 8.79 5.21 -14.30
CA VAL A 51 8.82 4.98 -15.75
C VAL A 51 10.21 5.27 -16.33
N LYS A 52 10.84 6.37 -15.92
CA LYS A 52 12.22 6.68 -16.32
C LYS A 52 13.18 5.57 -15.87
N SER A 53 13.12 5.16 -14.59
CA SER A 53 13.99 4.10 -14.06
C SER A 53 13.86 2.78 -14.83
N TRP A 54 12.63 2.42 -15.24
CA TRP A 54 12.35 1.25 -16.06
C TRP A 54 13.05 1.35 -17.41
N PHE A 55 12.83 2.43 -18.14
CA PHE A 55 13.42 2.60 -19.46
C PHE A 55 14.94 2.82 -19.43
N ASP A 56 15.50 3.33 -18.33
CA ASP A 56 16.96 3.42 -18.12
C ASP A 56 17.57 2.00 -18.04
N ILE A 57 16.92 1.07 -17.33
CA ILE A 57 17.36 -0.31 -17.21
C ILE A 57 17.15 -1.08 -18.53
N VAL A 58 16.01 -0.90 -19.21
CA VAL A 58 15.77 -1.54 -20.52
C VAL A 58 16.80 -1.06 -21.53
N GLU A 59 17.08 0.25 -21.62
CA GLU A 59 18.12 0.76 -22.53
C GLU A 59 19.48 0.15 -22.21
N LYS A 60 19.86 0.11 -20.92
CA LYS A 60 21.14 -0.44 -20.48
C LYS A 60 21.31 -1.93 -20.83
N TYR A 61 20.34 -2.76 -20.51
CA TYR A 61 20.49 -4.22 -20.58
C TYR A 61 19.96 -4.83 -21.88
N VAL A 62 19.09 -4.16 -22.61
CA VAL A 62 18.55 -4.63 -23.89
C VAL A 62 19.24 -3.94 -25.05
N VAL A 63 19.21 -2.60 -25.09
CA VAL A 63 19.70 -1.82 -26.24
C VAL A 63 21.22 -1.75 -26.27
N ASN A 64 21.85 -1.28 -25.18
CA ASN A 64 23.30 -1.06 -25.15
C ASN A 64 24.09 -2.37 -25.19
N MET A 65 23.51 -3.47 -24.69
CA MET A 65 24.10 -4.81 -24.79
C MET A 65 23.82 -5.49 -26.15
N GLY A 66 23.00 -4.88 -27.02
CA GLY A 66 22.68 -5.42 -28.33
C GLY A 66 21.92 -6.74 -28.30
N ILE A 67 21.03 -6.92 -27.31
CA ILE A 67 20.25 -8.16 -27.16
C ILE A 67 19.32 -8.31 -28.36
N ARG A 68 19.38 -9.48 -29.00
CA ARG A 68 18.55 -9.81 -30.16
C ARG A 68 17.09 -9.96 -29.71
N LYS A 69 16.13 -9.67 -30.58
CA LYS A 69 14.69 -9.81 -30.25
C LYS A 69 14.31 -11.26 -29.91
N GLU A 70 15.05 -12.21 -30.47
CA GLU A 70 14.97 -13.64 -30.22
C GLU A 70 15.33 -14.02 -28.78
N ASP A 71 16.06 -13.13 -28.08
CA ASP A 71 16.63 -13.33 -26.74
C ASP A 71 15.98 -12.42 -25.66
N ILE A 72 14.92 -11.69 -26.01
CA ILE A 72 14.15 -10.85 -25.07
C ILE A 72 12.85 -11.56 -24.73
N TYR A 73 12.64 -11.85 -23.44
CA TYR A 73 11.50 -12.60 -22.94
C TYR A 73 10.75 -11.84 -21.86
N GLY A 74 9.42 -11.92 -21.89
CA GLY A 74 8.55 -11.47 -20.80
C GLY A 74 7.80 -12.66 -20.22
N MET A 75 7.75 -12.77 -18.90
CA MET A 75 7.08 -13.86 -18.18
C MET A 75 6.12 -13.30 -17.13
N ASP A 76 4.97 -13.95 -16.99
CA ASP A 76 4.04 -13.69 -15.90
C ASP A 76 3.11 -14.89 -15.62
N LYS A 77 2.46 -14.84 -14.45
CA LYS A 77 1.47 -15.80 -13.96
C LYS A 77 0.05 -15.24 -14.10
N SER A 78 -0.86 -16.02 -14.67
CA SER A 78 -2.29 -15.69 -14.67
C SER A 78 -3.14 -16.88 -14.23
N GLY A 79 -4.20 -16.60 -13.47
CA GLY A 79 -5.23 -17.56 -13.10
C GLY A 79 -6.33 -17.65 -14.14
N PHE A 80 -6.76 -18.88 -14.43
CA PHE A 80 -7.84 -19.23 -15.33
C PHE A 80 -8.86 -20.13 -14.61
N PRO A 81 -10.10 -19.65 -14.40
CA PRO A 81 -11.13 -20.46 -13.74
C PRO A 81 -11.60 -21.58 -14.66
N THR A 82 -11.97 -22.72 -14.07
CA THR A 82 -12.54 -23.88 -14.77
C THR A 82 -14.02 -23.69 -15.14
N ALA A 83 -14.72 -22.76 -14.49
CA ALA A 83 -16.09 -22.38 -14.84
C ALA A 83 -16.20 -20.87 -15.06
N TYR A 84 -16.93 -20.46 -16.11
CA TYR A 84 -17.17 -19.05 -16.39
C TYR A 84 -18.45 -18.57 -15.67
N SER A 85 -18.28 -17.65 -14.73
CA SER A 85 -19.40 -17.05 -13.95
C SER A 85 -19.78 -15.63 -14.38
N GLY A 86 -19.24 -15.15 -15.50
CA GLY A 86 -19.50 -13.78 -15.96
C GLY A 86 -20.89 -13.61 -16.59
N LYS A 87 -21.41 -12.37 -16.56
CA LYS A 87 -22.68 -12.02 -17.18
C LYS A 87 -22.54 -11.93 -18.71
N GLU A 88 -23.56 -12.40 -19.42
CA GLU A 88 -23.67 -12.26 -20.88
C GLU A 88 -24.90 -11.43 -21.23
N GLN A 89 -24.79 -10.64 -22.29
CA GLN A 89 -25.94 -9.93 -22.84
C GLN A 89 -26.71 -10.90 -23.73
N VAL A 90 -27.96 -11.18 -23.37
CA VAL A 90 -28.87 -12.05 -24.12
C VAL A 90 -30.04 -11.24 -24.64
N VAL A 91 -30.55 -11.62 -25.81
CA VAL A 91 -31.78 -11.04 -26.38
C VAL A 91 -32.96 -11.87 -25.86
N GLY A 92 -33.85 -11.24 -25.11
CA GLY A 92 -35.04 -11.87 -24.54
C GLY A 92 -36.31 -11.07 -24.85
N ALA A 93 -37.47 -11.70 -24.65
CA ALA A 93 -38.76 -11.04 -24.84
C ALA A 93 -38.91 -9.83 -23.90
N HIS A 94 -39.47 -8.74 -24.45
CA HIS A 94 -39.72 -7.50 -23.70
C HIS A 94 -40.54 -7.77 -22.43
N GLY A 95 -40.04 -7.33 -21.27
CA GLY A 95 -40.69 -7.54 -19.96
C GLY A 95 -40.16 -8.72 -19.14
N THR A 96 -39.25 -9.54 -19.68
CA THR A 96 -38.55 -10.56 -18.90
C THR A 96 -37.44 -9.95 -18.05
N LYS A 97 -37.40 -10.28 -16.74
CA LYS A 97 -36.52 -9.63 -15.75
C LYS A 97 -35.19 -10.34 -15.51
N THR A 98 -35.18 -11.68 -15.58
CA THR A 98 -34.00 -12.50 -15.29
C THR A 98 -33.87 -13.59 -16.34
N GLN A 99 -32.69 -13.68 -16.94
CA GLN A 99 -32.29 -14.76 -17.83
C GLN A 99 -31.15 -15.51 -17.14
N HIS A 100 -31.30 -16.83 -16.98
CA HIS A 100 -30.32 -17.67 -16.30
C HIS A 100 -29.51 -18.46 -17.33
N LYS A 101 -28.18 -18.40 -17.22
CA LYS A 101 -27.29 -19.36 -17.85
C LYS A 101 -27.01 -20.45 -16.81
N GLN A 102 -27.25 -21.71 -17.16
CA GLN A 102 -26.75 -22.84 -16.36
C GLN A 102 -25.22 -22.87 -16.51
N GLY A 103 -24.50 -23.07 -15.41
CA GLY A 103 -23.04 -23.16 -15.41
C GLY A 103 -22.54 -23.75 -14.10
N GLY A 104 -21.35 -24.33 -14.14
CA GLY A 104 -20.76 -25.04 -13.02
C GLY A 104 -20.57 -24.22 -11.76
N ALA A 105 -20.87 -24.84 -10.61
CA ALA A 105 -20.63 -24.26 -9.29
C ALA A 105 -19.14 -24.30 -8.89
N ASN A 106 -18.31 -25.06 -9.60
CA ASN A 106 -16.90 -25.23 -9.28
C ASN A 106 -16.08 -24.00 -9.69
N ARG A 107 -15.52 -23.27 -8.72
CA ARG A 107 -14.74 -22.04 -8.92
C ARG A 107 -13.22 -22.29 -8.84
N GLU A 108 -12.78 -23.51 -9.08
CA GLU A 108 -11.36 -23.83 -9.05
C GLU A 108 -10.60 -22.98 -10.10
N ASN A 109 -9.53 -22.33 -9.65
CA ASN A 109 -8.70 -21.47 -10.48
C ASN A 109 -7.37 -22.19 -10.73
N VAL A 110 -7.07 -22.44 -12.00
CA VAL A 110 -5.80 -23.06 -12.42
C VAL A 110 -4.86 -21.94 -12.83
N THR A 111 -3.62 -21.97 -12.33
CA THR A 111 -2.63 -20.93 -12.63
C THR A 111 -1.75 -21.39 -13.78
N ALA A 112 -1.42 -20.50 -14.72
CA ALA A 112 -0.46 -20.77 -15.77
C ALA A 112 0.69 -19.76 -15.71
N ILE A 113 1.93 -20.25 -15.80
CA ILE A 113 3.10 -19.43 -16.11
C ILE A 113 3.24 -19.38 -17.63
N ILE A 114 3.24 -18.17 -18.18
CA ILE A 114 3.31 -17.92 -19.62
C ILE A 114 4.52 -17.07 -19.92
N THR A 115 5.19 -17.35 -21.04
CA THR A 115 6.36 -16.60 -21.48
C THR A 115 6.30 -16.32 -22.97
N ILE A 116 6.50 -15.06 -23.31
CA ILE A 116 6.49 -14.53 -24.68
C ILE A 116 7.88 -14.02 -25.03
N CYS A 117 8.25 -14.10 -26.31
CA CYS A 117 9.51 -13.61 -26.86
C CYS A 117 9.26 -12.43 -27.79
N ALA A 118 10.17 -11.45 -27.84
CA ALA A 118 9.99 -10.24 -28.65
C ALA A 118 9.99 -10.51 -30.17
N ASP A 119 10.45 -11.69 -30.60
CA ASP A 119 10.34 -12.13 -31.99
C ASP A 119 8.94 -12.62 -32.39
N GLY A 120 8.02 -12.75 -31.42
CA GLY A 120 6.65 -13.23 -31.64
C GLY A 120 6.42 -14.70 -31.26
N THR A 121 7.41 -15.40 -30.72
CA THR A 121 7.28 -16.80 -30.26
C THR A 121 6.92 -16.91 -28.77
N THR A 122 6.58 -18.12 -28.32
CA THR A 122 6.31 -18.45 -26.91
C THR A 122 7.10 -19.67 -26.45
N VAL A 123 7.41 -19.72 -25.16
CA VAL A 123 7.85 -20.95 -24.47
C VAL A 123 6.60 -21.72 -24.05
N LYS A 124 6.69 -23.04 -23.94
CA LYS A 124 5.56 -23.87 -23.46
C LYS A 124 5.07 -23.37 -22.10
N PRO A 125 3.75 -23.15 -21.92
CA PRO A 125 3.22 -22.69 -20.65
C PRO A 125 3.31 -23.80 -19.59
N MET A 126 3.61 -23.43 -18.35
CA MET A 126 3.53 -24.34 -17.20
C MET A 126 2.16 -24.19 -16.54
N ILE A 127 1.39 -25.27 -16.51
CA ILE A 127 0.10 -25.31 -15.82
C ILE A 127 0.29 -25.80 -14.39
N ILE A 128 -0.26 -25.05 -13.44
CA ILE A 128 -0.16 -25.30 -12.01
C ILE A 128 -1.56 -25.50 -11.45
N TYR A 129 -1.84 -26.73 -11.04
CA TYR A 129 -3.10 -27.09 -10.39
C TYR A 129 -3.01 -26.91 -8.88
N LYS A 130 -4.15 -26.60 -8.26
CA LYS A 130 -4.29 -26.63 -6.81
C LYS A 130 -4.53 -28.08 -6.35
N GLY A 131 -3.74 -28.56 -5.38
CA GLY A 131 -3.95 -29.87 -4.74
C GLY A 131 -2.68 -30.57 -4.26
N LYS A 132 -2.83 -31.47 -3.28
CA LYS A 132 -1.81 -32.42 -2.79
C LYS A 132 -1.89 -33.72 -3.60
N ASN A 133 -0.75 -34.31 -3.97
CA ASN A 133 -0.63 -35.63 -4.64
C ASN A 133 -1.21 -35.71 -6.07
N MET A 134 -0.83 -34.78 -6.96
CA MET A 134 -1.09 -34.90 -8.40
C MET A 134 -0.02 -35.79 -9.07
N MET A 135 -0.33 -36.43 -10.21
CA MET A 135 0.60 -37.30 -10.95
C MET A 135 1.96 -36.61 -11.21
N GLN A 136 3.06 -37.38 -11.18
CA GLN A 136 4.48 -36.93 -11.20
C GLN A 136 4.91 -35.95 -12.32
N ASN A 137 4.05 -35.66 -13.30
CA ASN A 137 4.35 -34.80 -14.46
C ASN A 137 3.56 -33.48 -14.49
N ILE A 138 2.89 -33.10 -13.39
CA ILE A 138 2.09 -31.87 -13.30
C ILE A 138 2.54 -31.05 -12.09
N ALA A 139 2.89 -29.78 -12.32
CA ALA A 139 3.24 -28.85 -11.26
C ALA A 139 2.03 -28.62 -10.35
N HIS A 140 2.22 -28.77 -9.04
CA HIS A 140 1.19 -28.59 -8.04
C HIS A 140 1.73 -27.82 -6.83
N SER A 141 0.83 -27.17 -6.09
CA SER A 141 1.12 -26.51 -4.83
C SER A 141 -0.02 -26.76 -3.86
N ASP A 142 0.33 -27.07 -2.61
CA ASP A 142 -0.59 -27.35 -1.51
C ASP A 142 -1.62 -26.24 -1.30
N ASN A 143 -1.25 -24.99 -1.58
CA ASN A 143 -2.08 -23.81 -1.32
C ASN A 143 -2.55 -23.12 -2.61
N GLY A 144 -2.13 -23.60 -3.79
CA GLY A 144 -2.33 -22.92 -5.08
C GLY A 144 -1.45 -21.67 -5.25
N TRP A 145 -0.51 -21.43 -4.33
CA TRP A 145 0.49 -20.37 -4.41
C TRP A 145 1.88 -20.98 -4.62
N THR A 146 2.53 -20.48 -5.65
CA THR A 146 3.96 -20.62 -5.87
C THR A 146 4.64 -19.55 -5.06
N ASP A 147 5.76 -19.83 -4.39
CA ASP A 147 6.72 -18.74 -4.30
C ASP A 147 8.08 -19.12 -4.86
N GLY A 148 9.09 -19.49 -4.09
CA GLY A 148 10.43 -19.74 -4.66
C GLY A 148 10.55 -20.96 -5.57
N HIS A 149 10.09 -22.12 -5.10
CA HIS A 149 10.44 -23.41 -5.71
C HIS A 149 9.88 -23.59 -7.13
N LEU A 150 8.60 -23.30 -7.38
CA LEU A 150 8.05 -23.47 -8.74
C LEU A 150 8.60 -22.43 -9.72
N GLY A 151 8.99 -21.24 -9.25
CA GLY A 151 9.72 -20.26 -10.08
C GLY A 151 11.07 -20.81 -10.54
N TYR A 152 11.84 -21.39 -9.62
CA TYR A 152 13.10 -22.06 -9.93
C TYR A 152 12.91 -23.31 -10.81
N LEU A 153 11.92 -24.15 -10.51
CA LEU A 153 11.59 -25.33 -11.30
C LEU A 153 11.24 -24.93 -12.74
N TRP A 154 10.39 -23.93 -12.92
CA TRP A 154 10.05 -23.39 -14.25
C TRP A 154 11.29 -22.89 -15.01
N LEU A 155 12.17 -22.14 -14.34
CA LEU A 155 13.38 -21.61 -14.95
C LEU A 155 14.28 -22.75 -15.47
N THR A 156 14.50 -23.76 -14.63
CA THR A 156 15.47 -24.84 -14.87
C THR A 156 14.95 -25.95 -15.79
N THR A 157 13.64 -26.23 -15.76
CA THR A 157 13.06 -27.37 -16.50
C THR A 157 12.37 -26.98 -17.81
N LEU A 158 11.97 -25.71 -17.96
CA LEU A 158 11.27 -25.24 -19.15
C LEU A 158 12.00 -24.08 -19.83
N PHE A 159 12.14 -22.95 -19.14
CA PHE A 159 12.63 -21.72 -19.77
C PHE A 159 14.05 -21.86 -20.31
N ASP A 160 15.01 -22.24 -19.44
CA ASP A 160 16.40 -22.32 -19.85
C ASP A 160 16.60 -23.40 -20.93
N PRO A 161 16.15 -24.67 -20.77
CA PRO A 161 16.32 -25.68 -21.80
C PRO A 161 15.72 -25.31 -23.16
N GLU A 162 14.52 -24.72 -23.18
CA GLU A 162 13.79 -24.44 -24.43
C GLU A 162 14.30 -23.18 -25.16
N THR A 163 14.96 -22.26 -24.45
CA THR A 163 15.51 -21.03 -25.05
C THR A 163 17.02 -21.10 -25.33
N LYS A 164 17.73 -22.06 -24.71
CA LYS A 164 19.20 -22.15 -24.78
C LYS A 164 19.74 -22.42 -26.18
N GLU A 165 19.07 -23.28 -26.94
CA GLU A 165 19.43 -23.56 -28.34
C GLU A 165 19.27 -22.31 -29.20
N LYS A 166 18.12 -21.65 -29.10
CA LYS A 166 17.81 -20.40 -29.83
C LYS A 166 18.78 -19.26 -29.50
N ALA A 167 19.25 -19.21 -28.25
CA ALA A 167 20.19 -18.20 -27.81
C ALA A 167 21.61 -18.42 -28.34
N GLU A 168 22.00 -19.62 -28.77
CA GLU A 168 23.33 -19.90 -29.35
C GLU A 168 24.49 -19.43 -28.44
N GLY A 169 24.29 -19.45 -27.12
CA GLY A 169 25.25 -18.97 -26.13
C GLY A 169 25.24 -17.46 -25.87
N HIS A 170 24.43 -16.69 -26.60
CA HIS A 170 24.20 -15.27 -26.34
C HIS A 170 23.43 -15.04 -25.03
N ILE A 171 23.52 -13.79 -24.55
CA ILE A 171 22.82 -13.35 -23.34
C ILE A 171 21.33 -13.24 -23.63
N ARG A 172 20.52 -13.83 -22.74
CA ARG A 172 19.05 -13.71 -22.74
C ARG A 172 18.61 -12.73 -21.68
N VAL A 173 17.59 -11.93 -21.98
CA VAL A 173 16.94 -11.04 -21.02
C VAL A 173 15.56 -11.60 -20.67
N LEU A 174 15.31 -11.82 -19.39
CA LEU A 174 14.04 -12.25 -18.84
C LEU A 174 13.43 -11.13 -18.00
N ILE A 175 12.25 -10.65 -18.40
CA ILE A 175 11.53 -9.59 -17.72
C ILE A 175 10.37 -10.20 -16.91
N VAL A 176 10.34 -9.89 -15.61
CA VAL A 176 9.41 -10.46 -14.62
C VAL A 176 8.84 -9.37 -13.71
N ASP A 177 7.74 -9.69 -13.00
CA ASP A 177 7.26 -8.84 -11.92
C ASP A 177 8.15 -8.94 -10.66
N GLY A 178 7.89 -8.06 -9.69
CA GLY A 178 8.63 -7.98 -8.42
C GLY A 178 8.21 -9.02 -7.38
N HIS A 179 7.60 -10.15 -7.76
CA HIS A 179 7.21 -11.20 -6.82
C HIS A 179 8.42 -12.04 -6.36
N SER A 180 8.49 -12.40 -5.07
CA SER A 180 9.62 -13.10 -4.44
C SER A 180 10.05 -14.39 -5.13
N SER A 181 9.10 -15.06 -5.75
CA SER A 181 9.31 -16.24 -6.59
C SER A 181 10.33 -16.07 -7.70
N HIS A 182 10.55 -14.84 -8.17
CA HIS A 182 11.36 -14.55 -9.35
C HIS A 182 12.78 -14.09 -9.02
N TYR A 183 13.14 -14.06 -7.74
CA TYR A 183 14.47 -13.61 -7.31
C TYR A 183 14.99 -14.32 -6.07
N THR A 184 14.64 -15.61 -5.90
CA THR A 184 15.34 -16.43 -4.91
C THR A 184 16.82 -16.56 -5.26
N ALA A 185 17.66 -16.83 -4.26
CA ALA A 185 19.10 -16.97 -4.46
C ALA A 185 19.44 -18.06 -5.50
N GLU A 186 18.71 -19.18 -5.48
CA GLU A 186 18.88 -20.29 -6.45
C GLU A 186 18.46 -19.87 -7.87
N PHE A 187 17.35 -19.13 -7.99
CA PHE A 187 16.87 -18.60 -9.27
C PHE A 187 17.90 -17.66 -9.91
N LEU A 188 18.37 -16.67 -9.15
CA LEU A 188 19.33 -15.68 -9.64
C LEU A 188 20.69 -16.33 -9.97
N LYS A 189 21.14 -17.29 -9.14
CA LYS A 189 22.37 -18.04 -9.40
C LYS A 189 22.28 -18.84 -10.70
N HIS A 190 21.21 -19.60 -10.91
CA HIS A 190 21.03 -20.37 -12.15
C HIS A 190 20.94 -19.45 -13.38
N ALA A 191 20.23 -18.33 -13.26
CA ALA A 191 20.13 -17.34 -14.32
C ALA A 191 21.51 -16.79 -14.69
N TRP A 192 22.31 -16.41 -13.69
CA TRP A 192 23.68 -15.93 -13.88
C TRP A 192 24.58 -16.97 -14.58
N GLU A 193 24.59 -18.21 -14.08
CA GLU A 193 25.42 -19.30 -14.62
C GLU A 193 25.05 -19.68 -16.07
N ASN A 194 23.86 -19.30 -16.55
CA ASN A 194 23.35 -19.62 -17.88
C ASN A 194 23.15 -18.37 -18.77
N ASN A 195 23.84 -17.26 -18.50
CA ASN A 195 23.78 -16.03 -19.29
C ASN A 195 22.34 -15.45 -19.42
N ILE A 196 21.56 -15.51 -18.34
CA ILE A 196 20.20 -14.94 -18.27
C ILE A 196 20.23 -13.73 -17.34
N ILE A 197 19.92 -12.56 -17.89
CA ILE A 197 19.74 -11.32 -17.13
C ILE A 197 18.27 -11.16 -16.79
N VAL A 198 17.97 -11.03 -15.50
CA VAL A 198 16.62 -10.90 -14.98
C VAL A 198 16.35 -9.43 -14.65
N LEU A 199 15.30 -8.87 -15.24
CA LEU A 199 14.85 -7.49 -15.03
C LEU A 199 13.48 -7.48 -14.35
N GLY A 200 13.35 -6.73 -13.26
CA GLY A 200 12.10 -6.58 -12.52
C GLY A 200 11.40 -5.25 -12.85
N TYR A 201 10.10 -5.31 -13.13
CA TYR A 201 9.29 -4.09 -13.27
C TYR A 201 9.29 -3.25 -11.97
N PRO A 202 9.10 -1.92 -12.06
CA PRO A 202 8.80 -1.12 -10.89
C PRO A 202 7.53 -1.63 -10.19
N PRO A 203 7.48 -1.60 -8.84
CA PRO A 203 6.31 -2.05 -8.09
C PRO A 203 5.00 -1.41 -8.58
N HIS A 204 3.94 -2.23 -8.71
CA HIS A 204 2.59 -1.83 -9.12
C HIS A 204 2.47 -1.15 -10.50
N CYS A 205 3.48 -1.26 -11.38
CA CYS A 205 3.47 -0.65 -12.72
C CYS A 205 3.16 -1.64 -13.86
N THR A 206 2.90 -2.92 -13.56
CA THR A 206 2.68 -3.98 -14.59
C THR A 206 1.53 -3.65 -15.54
N HIS A 207 0.45 -3.07 -15.03
CA HIS A 207 -0.72 -2.63 -15.79
C HIS A 207 -0.44 -1.64 -16.94
N ALA A 208 0.77 -1.06 -17.01
CA ALA A 208 1.20 -0.17 -18.08
C ALA A 208 2.50 -0.63 -18.76
N LEU A 209 3.41 -1.27 -18.02
CA LEU A 209 4.75 -1.62 -18.52
C LEU A 209 4.89 -3.08 -18.96
N GLN A 210 3.96 -3.95 -18.59
CA GLN A 210 4.08 -5.38 -18.84
C GLN A 210 3.16 -5.83 -19.98
N GLY A 211 3.77 -6.27 -21.09
CA GLY A 211 3.02 -6.58 -22.32
C GLY A 211 2.00 -7.72 -22.15
N LEU A 212 2.32 -8.70 -21.32
CA LEU A 212 1.41 -9.80 -20.98
C LEU A 212 0.11 -9.28 -20.35
N ASP A 213 0.21 -8.35 -19.40
CA ASP A 213 -0.94 -7.75 -18.72
C ASP A 213 -1.73 -6.79 -19.63
N VAL A 214 -1.01 -5.97 -20.39
CA VAL A 214 -1.59 -4.90 -21.21
C VAL A 214 -2.32 -5.47 -22.45
N VAL A 215 -1.81 -6.55 -23.02
CA VAL A 215 -2.30 -7.08 -24.32
C VAL A 215 -2.73 -8.55 -24.21
N CYS A 216 -1.79 -9.45 -23.91
CA CYS A 216 -1.99 -10.88 -24.13
C CYS A 216 -3.05 -11.50 -23.23
N PHE A 217 -3.07 -11.19 -21.94
CA PHE A 217 -4.01 -11.78 -20.99
C PHE A 217 -5.44 -11.31 -21.19
N GLY A 218 -5.66 -10.10 -21.71
CA GLY A 218 -6.98 -9.65 -22.14
C GLY A 218 -7.53 -10.57 -23.23
N LYS A 219 -6.77 -10.73 -24.32
CA LYS A 219 -7.13 -11.61 -25.44
C LYS A 219 -7.27 -13.08 -25.00
N MET A 220 -6.35 -13.58 -24.19
CA MET A 220 -6.41 -14.95 -23.67
C MET A 220 -7.67 -15.22 -22.86
N LYS A 221 -8.06 -14.31 -21.96
CA LYS A 221 -9.28 -14.46 -21.16
C LYS A 221 -10.54 -14.46 -22.02
N GLU A 222 -10.58 -13.64 -23.06
CA GLU A 222 -11.68 -13.61 -24.03
C GLU A 222 -11.76 -14.90 -24.85
N THR A 223 -10.63 -15.40 -25.35
CA THR A 223 -10.57 -16.66 -26.08
C THR A 223 -10.90 -17.86 -25.19
N TRP A 224 -10.36 -17.89 -23.97
CA TRP A 224 -10.65 -18.91 -22.96
C TRP A 224 -12.16 -19.02 -22.70
N LYS A 225 -12.83 -17.88 -22.54
CA LYS A 225 -14.29 -17.83 -22.38
C LYS A 225 -15.02 -18.48 -23.55
N LYS A 226 -14.61 -18.19 -24.80
CA LYS A 226 -15.24 -18.75 -26.01
C LYS A 226 -15.04 -20.27 -26.07
N VAL A 227 -13.83 -20.74 -25.81
CA VAL A 227 -13.48 -22.17 -25.83
C VAL A 227 -14.26 -22.95 -24.77
N ILE A 228 -14.34 -22.45 -23.53
CA ILE A 228 -15.16 -23.08 -22.48
C ILE A 228 -16.63 -23.11 -22.89
N SER A 229 -17.17 -21.97 -23.36
CA SER A 229 -18.60 -21.90 -23.69
C SER A 229 -18.99 -22.87 -24.80
N ALA A 230 -18.14 -23.01 -25.84
CA ALA A 230 -18.35 -23.97 -26.91
C ALA A 230 -18.30 -25.42 -26.40
N PHE A 231 -17.34 -25.73 -25.52
CA PHE A 231 -17.23 -27.05 -24.90
C PHE A 231 -18.44 -27.41 -24.05
N GLU A 232 -18.89 -26.49 -23.18
CA GLU A 232 -20.06 -26.68 -22.31
C GLU A 232 -21.34 -26.88 -23.13
N GLU A 233 -21.51 -26.12 -24.23
CA GLU A 233 -22.65 -26.25 -25.14
C GLU A 233 -22.65 -27.58 -25.90
N GLU A 234 -21.49 -28.02 -26.38
CA GLU A 234 -21.37 -29.28 -27.12
C GLU A 234 -21.52 -30.52 -26.21
N ASN A 235 -20.92 -30.48 -25.01
CA ASN A 235 -20.82 -31.64 -24.13
C ASN A 235 -21.88 -31.67 -23.02
N GLN A 236 -22.65 -30.59 -22.86
CA GLN A 236 -23.70 -30.45 -21.84
C GLN A 236 -23.19 -30.75 -20.41
N ARG A 237 -21.92 -30.40 -20.14
CA ARG A 237 -21.25 -30.57 -18.85
C ARG A 237 -20.14 -29.54 -18.65
N ASP A 238 -19.74 -29.33 -17.41
CA ASP A 238 -18.63 -28.46 -17.04
C ASP A 238 -17.27 -29.04 -17.47
N VAL A 239 -16.27 -28.15 -17.57
CA VAL A 239 -14.87 -28.49 -17.81
C VAL A 239 -14.26 -29.19 -16.60
N SER A 240 -13.76 -30.42 -16.79
CA SER A 240 -13.01 -31.14 -15.75
C SER A 240 -11.51 -30.81 -15.80
N LYS A 241 -10.76 -31.22 -14.76
CA LYS A 241 -9.29 -31.11 -14.77
C LYS A 241 -8.64 -31.84 -15.95
N GLY A 242 -9.23 -32.95 -16.41
CA GLY A 242 -8.75 -33.69 -17.56
C GLY A 242 -8.95 -32.97 -18.89
N ASP A 243 -10.02 -32.16 -19.00
CA ASP A 243 -10.32 -31.38 -20.20
C ASP A 243 -9.51 -30.07 -20.24
N PHE A 244 -9.20 -29.50 -19.06
CA PHE A 244 -8.62 -28.17 -18.91
C PHE A 244 -7.36 -27.97 -19.77
N THR A 245 -6.36 -28.85 -19.66
CA THR A 245 -5.08 -28.66 -20.37
C THR A 245 -5.27 -28.63 -21.89
N GLY A 246 -6.15 -29.46 -22.43
CA GLY A 246 -6.45 -29.50 -23.87
C GLY A 246 -7.12 -28.22 -24.34
N LEU A 247 -8.20 -27.81 -23.65
CA LEU A 247 -8.91 -26.56 -23.95
C LEU A 247 -8.02 -25.33 -23.76
N PHE A 248 -7.17 -25.33 -22.72
CA PHE A 248 -6.25 -24.25 -22.45
C PHE A 248 -5.24 -24.13 -23.58
N GLY A 249 -4.68 -25.24 -24.06
CA GLY A 249 -3.79 -25.26 -25.22
C GLY A 249 -4.46 -24.70 -26.48
N THR A 250 -5.72 -25.05 -26.73
CA THR A 250 -6.51 -24.49 -27.84
C THR A 250 -6.66 -22.97 -27.70
N ALA A 251 -7.06 -22.49 -26.53
CA ALA A 251 -7.20 -21.05 -26.29
C ALA A 251 -5.85 -20.31 -26.36
N PHE A 252 -4.79 -20.91 -25.84
CA PHE A 252 -3.44 -20.37 -25.84
C PHE A 252 -2.93 -20.15 -27.26
N ASN A 253 -2.99 -21.19 -28.11
CA ASN A 253 -2.54 -21.11 -29.50
C ASN A 253 -3.34 -20.10 -30.34
N GLN A 254 -4.59 -19.82 -29.99
CA GLN A 254 -5.41 -18.79 -30.65
C GLN A 254 -5.15 -17.37 -30.11
N ALA A 255 -4.81 -17.24 -28.83
CA ALA A 255 -4.62 -15.94 -28.19
C ALA A 255 -3.19 -15.40 -28.33
N PHE A 256 -2.20 -16.28 -28.29
CA PHE A 256 -0.77 -15.96 -28.34
C PHE A 256 -0.21 -16.15 -29.75
N ASP A 257 -0.81 -15.46 -30.72
CA ASP A 257 -0.23 -15.34 -32.06
C ASP A 257 0.90 -14.33 -32.12
N GLU A 258 1.69 -14.42 -33.19
CA GLU A 258 2.88 -13.61 -33.44
C GLU A 258 2.60 -12.10 -33.37
N ASP A 259 1.48 -11.65 -33.96
CA ASP A 259 1.09 -10.24 -34.00
C ASP A 259 0.72 -9.71 -32.61
N THR A 260 0.00 -10.50 -31.83
CA THR A 260 -0.38 -10.16 -30.46
C THR A 260 0.85 -10.02 -29.59
N ILE A 261 1.79 -10.95 -29.70
CA ILE A 261 3.03 -10.95 -28.93
C ILE A 261 3.90 -9.75 -29.31
N LYS A 262 4.13 -9.51 -30.61
CA LYS A 262 4.88 -8.34 -31.07
C LYS A 262 4.21 -7.04 -30.65
N SER A 263 2.88 -6.98 -30.67
CA SER A 263 2.14 -5.82 -30.18
C SER A 263 2.31 -5.61 -28.68
N ALA A 264 2.43 -6.67 -27.89
CA ALA A 264 2.65 -6.59 -26.45
C ALA A 264 3.98 -5.89 -26.12
N PHE A 265 5.06 -6.21 -26.84
CA PHE A 265 6.36 -5.53 -26.68
C PHE A 265 6.37 -4.11 -27.25
N ARG A 266 5.68 -3.88 -28.36
CA ARG A 266 5.59 -2.56 -29.00
C ARG A 266 4.83 -1.55 -28.14
N VAL A 267 3.68 -1.94 -27.57
CA VAL A 267 2.84 -1.06 -26.76
C VAL A 267 3.53 -0.66 -25.45
N THR A 268 4.39 -1.51 -24.90
CA THR A 268 5.16 -1.21 -23.69
C THR A 268 6.52 -0.60 -23.95
N GLY A 269 6.92 -0.46 -25.22
CA GLY A 269 8.13 0.23 -25.64
C GLY A 269 9.42 -0.53 -25.31
N VAL A 270 9.31 -1.84 -25.03
CA VAL A 270 10.48 -2.70 -24.79
C VAL A 270 11.12 -3.11 -26.12
N HIS A 271 10.31 -3.49 -27.11
CA HIS A 271 10.80 -3.84 -28.44
C HIS A 271 9.77 -3.52 -29.54
N PRO A 272 10.10 -2.64 -30.52
CA PRO A 272 11.26 -1.75 -30.54
C PRO A 272 11.33 -0.85 -29.31
N PHE A 273 12.54 -0.46 -28.93
CA PHE A 273 12.73 0.39 -27.76
C PHE A 273 12.17 1.79 -28.00
N ASP A 274 11.20 2.21 -27.18
CA ASP A 274 10.58 3.53 -27.26
C ASP A 274 10.12 4.00 -25.87
N ARG A 275 10.77 5.05 -25.37
CA ARG A 275 10.47 5.66 -24.06
C ARG A 275 9.18 6.48 -24.04
N THR A 276 8.63 6.80 -25.20
CA THR A 276 7.53 7.76 -25.35
C THR A 276 6.14 7.11 -25.32
N VAL A 277 6.08 5.78 -25.35
CA VAL A 277 4.81 5.01 -25.36
C VAL A 277 3.97 5.24 -24.11
N ILE A 278 4.60 5.56 -22.97
CA ILE A 278 3.89 5.88 -21.72
C ILE A 278 3.63 7.39 -21.67
N SER A 279 2.40 7.77 -21.96
CA SER A 279 1.99 9.17 -22.00
C SER A 279 1.89 9.81 -20.62
N ALA A 280 2.09 11.13 -20.55
CA ALA A 280 1.82 11.91 -19.34
C ALA A 280 0.37 11.77 -18.86
N ALA A 281 -0.59 11.51 -19.76
CA ALA A 281 -1.98 11.26 -19.41
C ALA A 281 -2.17 9.97 -18.60
N GLN A 282 -1.42 8.90 -18.92
CA GLN A 282 -1.45 7.64 -18.17
C GLN A 282 -0.86 7.81 -16.76
N MET A 283 0.08 8.75 -16.58
CA MET A 283 0.67 9.08 -15.27
C MET A 283 -0.16 10.09 -14.47
N LYS A 284 -1.20 10.72 -15.02
CA LYS A 284 -2.02 11.72 -14.29
C LYS A 284 -2.57 11.23 -12.94
N PRO A 285 -3.02 9.98 -12.78
CA PRO A 285 -3.50 9.48 -11.49
C PRO A 285 -2.44 9.47 -10.37
N SER A 286 -1.13 9.51 -10.71
CA SER A 286 -0.06 9.55 -9.71
C SER A 286 0.24 10.95 -9.19
N LEU A 287 -0.31 11.98 -9.86
CA LEU A 287 -0.25 13.34 -9.35
C LEU A 287 -1.06 13.39 -8.04
N VAL A 288 -0.37 13.63 -6.93
CA VAL A 288 -1.00 13.97 -5.66
C VAL A 288 -1.78 15.26 -5.90
N SER A 289 -3.08 15.13 -6.17
CA SER A 289 -3.93 16.28 -6.46
C SER A 289 -3.78 17.30 -5.33
N SER A 290 -3.31 18.47 -5.73
CA SER A 290 -2.94 19.63 -4.93
C SER A 290 -4.02 20.02 -3.91
N THR A 291 -3.72 19.88 -2.63
CA THR A 291 -4.34 20.67 -1.55
C THR A 291 -3.44 21.87 -1.22
N LYS A 292 -3.10 22.71 -2.20
CA LYS A 292 -2.82 24.12 -1.89
C LYS A 292 -4.13 24.89 -1.99
N GLY A 293 -4.81 25.02 -0.86
CA GLY A 293 -5.97 25.89 -0.73
C GLY A 293 -5.52 27.35 -0.80
N GLU A 294 -5.34 27.89 -2.01
CA GLU A 294 -5.38 29.34 -2.18
C GLU A 294 -6.82 29.79 -2.05
N PHE A 295 -7.09 30.67 -1.08
CA PHE A 295 -8.38 31.31 -0.98
C PHE A 295 -8.55 32.20 -2.22
N PRO A 296 -9.58 32.00 -3.05
CA PRO A 296 -9.79 32.76 -4.28
C PRO A 296 -10.16 34.24 -4.05
N LEU A 297 -10.13 34.70 -2.79
CA LEU A 297 -10.49 36.05 -2.37
C LEU A 297 -9.38 36.64 -1.50
N ALA A 298 -9.04 37.89 -1.79
CA ALA A 298 -8.20 38.73 -0.94
C ALA A 298 -8.78 38.76 0.49
N GLN A 299 -8.05 38.19 1.46
CA GLN A 299 -8.51 38.20 2.85
C GLN A 299 -8.57 39.64 3.39
N PRO A 300 -9.58 40.01 4.19
CA PRO A 300 -9.67 41.33 4.80
C PRO A 300 -8.50 41.60 5.75
N SER A 301 -8.14 42.87 5.92
CA SER A 301 -6.94 43.33 6.66
C SER A 301 -6.74 42.67 8.04
N PRO A 302 -7.77 42.51 8.90
CA PRO A 302 -7.59 41.86 10.21
C PRO A 302 -7.16 40.40 10.09
N ILE A 303 -7.68 39.67 9.10
CA ILE A 303 -7.34 38.26 8.87
C ILE A 303 -5.90 38.16 8.34
N ARG A 304 -5.48 39.06 7.44
CA ARG A 304 -4.07 39.12 6.99
C ARG A 304 -3.11 39.42 8.13
N ALA A 305 -3.46 40.35 9.02
CA ALA A 305 -2.63 40.70 10.17
C ALA A 305 -2.48 39.52 11.15
N ILE A 306 -3.54 38.71 11.33
CA ILE A 306 -3.49 37.48 12.11
C ILE A 306 -2.60 36.44 11.42
N ILE A 307 -2.82 36.18 10.12
CA ILE A 307 -2.04 35.20 9.35
C ILE A 307 -0.55 35.55 9.38
N ALA A 308 -0.18 36.82 9.16
CA ALA A 308 1.21 37.28 9.20
C ALA A 308 1.88 37.11 10.58
N VAL A 309 1.12 37.08 11.68
CA VAL A 309 1.66 36.80 13.02
C VAL A 309 1.95 35.31 13.23
N PHE A 310 1.21 34.43 12.55
CA PHE A 310 1.34 32.98 12.69
C PHE A 310 2.20 32.32 11.59
N ASN A 311 2.29 32.92 10.40
CA ASN A 311 3.07 32.48 9.24
C ASN A 311 3.95 33.63 8.70
N PRO A 312 5.12 33.87 9.31
CA PRO A 312 6.01 34.97 8.91
C PRO A 312 6.74 34.74 7.57
N ASN A 313 6.75 33.51 7.04
CA ASN A 313 7.42 33.21 5.77
C ASN A 313 6.56 33.53 4.52
N ASP A 314 5.27 33.87 4.68
CA ASP A 314 4.35 34.21 3.58
C ASP A 314 4.33 35.72 3.23
N SER A 315 5.16 36.55 3.88
CA SER A 315 5.07 38.02 3.78
C SER A 315 5.77 38.65 2.56
N ALA A 316 6.17 37.90 1.54
CA ALA A 316 6.92 38.45 0.41
C ALA A 316 6.08 39.30 -0.57
N GLU A 317 4.74 39.19 -0.60
CA GLU A 317 3.92 40.02 -1.47
C GLU A 317 2.59 40.42 -0.82
N SER A 318 2.56 41.55 -0.10
CA SER A 318 1.39 42.45 -0.10
C SER A 318 1.60 43.66 0.80
N SER A 319 1.91 44.81 0.18
CA SER A 319 1.63 46.09 0.81
C SER A 319 0.12 46.25 0.97
N PRO A 320 -0.41 46.71 2.13
CA PRO A 320 -1.84 46.93 2.30
C PRO A 320 -2.31 48.03 1.34
N SER A 321 -3.24 47.69 0.45
CA SER A 321 -3.99 48.67 -0.34
C SER A 321 -5.04 49.32 0.56
N THR A 322 -4.66 50.26 1.42
CA THR A 322 -5.55 51.26 2.05
C THR A 322 -4.72 52.26 2.88
N PRO A 323 -5.15 53.53 2.98
CA PRO A 323 -4.33 54.60 3.54
C PRO A 323 -4.09 54.38 5.04
N ARG A 324 -2.83 54.52 5.43
CA ARG A 324 -2.40 54.61 6.83
C ARG A 324 -3.11 55.80 7.48
N ARG A 325 -3.77 55.59 8.62
CA ARG A 325 -4.40 56.66 9.40
C ARG A 325 -3.35 57.73 9.71
N GLU A 326 -3.50 58.92 9.10
CA GLU A 326 -2.73 60.09 9.49
C GLU A 326 -3.02 60.41 10.96
N GLN A 327 -1.94 60.59 11.74
CA GLN A 327 -2.02 60.97 13.14
C GLN A 327 -2.68 62.34 13.22
N ARG A 328 -3.87 62.41 13.84
CA ARG A 328 -4.35 63.68 14.38
C ARG A 328 -3.65 63.92 15.71
N ASP A 329 -2.75 64.90 15.73
CA ASP A 329 -2.26 65.52 16.96
C ASP A 329 -3.42 66.20 17.68
N VAL A 330 -3.79 65.73 18.88
CA VAL A 330 -4.17 66.61 20.01
C VAL A 330 -3.92 65.88 21.35
N ASN A 331 -2.96 66.39 22.11
CA ASN A 331 -2.75 66.31 23.56
C ASN A 331 -3.23 65.06 24.34
N SER A 332 -2.29 64.16 24.64
CA SER A 332 -2.26 63.36 25.87
C SER A 332 -0.82 62.99 26.22
N PRO A 333 -0.41 63.05 27.51
CA PRO A 333 0.99 62.85 27.90
C PRO A 333 1.41 61.40 27.63
N SER A 334 2.35 61.22 26.69
CA SER A 334 2.93 59.92 26.38
C SER A 334 3.89 59.49 27.48
N ALA A 335 3.61 58.38 28.15
CA ALA A 335 4.61 57.63 28.88
C ALA A 335 5.64 57.06 27.87
N PRO A 336 6.94 56.95 28.23
CA PRO A 336 7.97 56.49 27.31
C PRO A 336 7.85 54.97 27.12
N THR A 337 6.97 54.53 26.22
CA THR A 337 6.95 53.12 25.81
C THR A 337 8.08 52.93 24.82
N ARG A 338 9.22 52.47 25.33
CA ARG A 338 10.37 51.97 24.55
C ARG A 338 9.84 51.10 23.41
N LYS A 339 9.86 51.60 22.17
CA LYS A 339 9.65 50.80 20.96
C LYS A 339 10.78 49.77 20.95
N ARG A 340 10.56 48.59 21.51
CA ARG A 340 11.40 47.44 21.18
C ARG A 340 11.10 47.15 19.72
N ALA A 341 12.02 47.55 18.85
CA ALA A 341 12.03 47.08 17.47
C ALA A 341 11.91 45.55 17.49
N ARG A 342 11.06 45.01 16.61
CA ARG A 342 11.05 43.57 16.37
C ARG A 342 12.46 43.20 15.89
N ASP A 343 13.07 42.24 16.56
CA ASP A 343 14.31 41.67 16.06
C ASP A 343 13.93 40.75 14.90
N GLU A 344 14.30 41.13 13.68
CA GLU A 344 13.90 40.44 12.45
C GLU A 344 14.51 39.03 12.36
N ASN A 345 15.48 38.70 13.21
CA ASN A 345 16.20 37.43 13.21
C ASN A 345 15.65 36.37 14.17
N ILE A 346 14.51 36.60 14.84
CA ILE A 346 13.93 35.62 15.78
C ILE A 346 12.71 34.94 15.14
N ASP A 347 12.81 33.63 14.93
CA ASP A 347 11.70 32.80 14.46
C ASP A 347 10.47 32.93 15.40
N PRO A 348 9.34 33.48 14.92
CA PRO A 348 8.10 33.61 15.68
C PRO A 348 7.50 32.27 16.14
N SER A 349 7.89 31.14 15.53
CA SER A 349 7.53 29.80 15.98
C SER A 349 8.04 29.50 17.39
N LEU A 350 9.14 30.14 17.80
CA LEU A 350 9.76 29.99 19.12
C LEU A 350 9.13 30.90 20.20
N TYR A 351 8.09 31.66 19.86
CA TYR A 351 7.39 32.50 20.84
C TYR A 351 6.48 31.69 21.74
N THR A 352 6.58 31.95 23.05
CA THR A 352 5.62 31.46 24.03
C THR A 352 4.20 31.94 23.69
N PRO A 353 3.15 31.19 24.08
CA PRO A 353 1.76 31.55 23.79
C PRO A 353 1.41 33.00 24.17
N SER A 354 1.89 33.47 25.33
CA SER A 354 1.68 34.85 25.79
C SER A 354 2.35 35.91 24.90
N LYS A 355 3.52 35.58 24.32
CA LYS A 355 4.25 36.48 23.42
C LYS A 355 3.58 36.53 22.04
N ARG A 356 3.07 35.39 21.55
CA ARG A 356 2.24 35.34 20.33
C ARG A 356 0.97 36.17 20.47
N MET A 357 0.27 36.03 21.60
CA MET A 357 -0.94 36.78 21.90
C MET A 357 -0.67 38.30 21.89
N ARG A 358 0.41 38.76 22.54
CA ARG A 358 0.81 40.18 22.56
C ARG A 358 1.11 40.72 21.16
N SER A 359 1.81 39.93 20.34
CA SER A 359 2.08 40.29 18.94
C SER A 359 0.81 40.40 18.11
N LEU A 360 -0.17 39.52 18.34
CA LEU A 360 -1.47 39.54 17.68
C LEU A 360 -2.30 40.78 18.06
N TYR A 361 -2.38 41.11 19.36
CA TYR A 361 -3.01 42.35 19.82
C TYR A 361 -2.37 43.59 19.17
N SER A 362 -1.03 43.64 19.10
CA SER A 362 -0.33 44.74 18.46
C SER A 362 -0.59 44.82 16.95
N ALA A 363 -0.69 43.68 16.26
CA ALA A 363 -0.93 43.63 14.83
C ALA A 363 -2.37 44.02 14.48
N LEU A 364 -3.35 43.51 15.22
CA LEU A 364 -4.76 43.89 15.06
C LEU A 364 -4.98 45.38 15.31
N GLY A 365 -4.34 45.94 16.35
CA GLY A 365 -4.44 47.36 16.70
C GLY A 365 -3.88 48.30 15.64
N ALA A 366 -2.97 47.82 14.80
CA ALA A 366 -2.41 48.60 13.70
C ALA A 366 -3.34 48.65 12.46
N THR A 367 -4.37 47.81 12.39
CA THR A 367 -5.32 47.79 11.27
C THR A 367 -6.56 48.64 11.57
N SER A 368 -7.10 49.30 10.55
CA SER A 368 -8.30 50.15 10.70
C SER A 368 -9.49 49.35 11.22
N SER A 369 -9.77 48.17 10.66
CA SER A 369 -10.88 47.30 11.07
C SER A 369 -10.59 46.44 12.31
N GLY A 370 -9.34 45.99 12.51
CA GLY A 370 -8.97 45.10 13.62
C GLY A 370 -8.75 45.82 14.95
N SER A 371 -8.46 47.13 14.91
CA SER A 371 -8.34 47.95 16.13
C SER A 371 -9.65 48.01 16.92
N PHE A 372 -10.80 47.93 16.26
CA PHE A 372 -12.11 47.85 16.89
C PHE A 372 -12.32 46.55 17.68
N LEU A 373 -11.73 45.44 17.24
CA LEU A 373 -11.89 44.13 17.91
C LEU A 373 -11.14 44.04 19.24
N ILE A 374 -10.17 44.94 19.46
CA ILE A 374 -9.32 44.96 20.66
C ILE A 374 -9.49 46.22 21.51
N SER A 375 -10.31 47.17 21.04
CA SER A 375 -10.61 48.39 21.80
C SER A 375 -11.47 48.04 23.02
N LYS A 376 -11.19 48.70 24.14
CA LYS A 376 -12.01 48.61 25.36
C LYS A 376 -13.07 49.71 25.44
N ASP A 377 -13.09 50.61 24.47
CA ASP A 377 -14.04 51.71 24.45
C ASP A 377 -15.42 51.21 24.02
N PRO A 378 -16.50 51.52 24.78
CA PRO A 378 -17.85 51.09 24.43
C PRO A 378 -18.28 51.69 23.10
N MET A 379 -18.77 50.84 22.19
CA MET A 379 -19.30 51.29 20.90
C MET A 379 -20.54 52.16 21.12
N THR A 380 -20.46 53.41 20.72
CA THR A 380 -21.58 54.37 20.75
C THR A 380 -22.25 54.40 19.38
N SER A 381 -23.56 54.68 19.33
CA SER A 381 -24.36 54.75 18.09
C SER A 381 -23.85 55.78 17.06
N SER A 382 -22.97 56.69 17.47
CA SER A 382 -22.25 57.64 16.61
C SER A 382 -21.08 57.03 15.83
N THR A 383 -20.73 55.77 16.06
CA THR A 383 -19.59 55.11 15.41
C THR A 383 -20.06 54.44 14.12
N SER A 384 -19.82 55.12 12.99
CA SER A 384 -20.18 54.59 11.66
C SER A 384 -19.30 53.40 11.29
N ILE A 385 -19.90 52.21 11.23
CA ILE A 385 -19.25 51.00 10.71
C ILE A 385 -19.24 51.13 9.18
N ILE A 386 -18.04 51.15 8.59
CA ILE A 386 -17.88 51.19 7.13
C ILE A 386 -18.41 49.86 6.56
N PRO A 387 -19.32 49.87 5.57
CA PRO A 387 -19.79 48.63 4.94
C PRO A 387 -18.61 47.89 4.29
N PRO A 388 -18.63 46.55 4.30
CA PRO A 388 -17.55 45.76 3.70
C PRO A 388 -17.41 46.10 2.21
N ILE A 389 -16.18 46.41 1.80
CA ILE A 389 -15.86 46.61 0.38
C ILE A 389 -15.91 45.24 -0.29
N LEU A 390 -16.96 44.99 -1.08
CA LEU A 390 -17.06 43.82 -1.93
C LEU A 390 -16.30 44.10 -3.23
N GLU A 391 -15.01 43.77 -3.27
CA GLU A 391 -14.21 43.87 -4.48
C GLU A 391 -14.65 42.79 -5.48
N LEU A 392 -14.94 43.19 -6.71
CA LEU A 392 -15.08 42.28 -7.85
C LEU A 392 -13.70 41.64 -8.14
N PRO A 393 -13.64 40.38 -8.58
CA PRO A 393 -12.38 39.76 -8.96
C PRO A 393 -11.69 40.61 -10.05
N PRO A 394 -10.38 40.87 -9.94
CA PRO A 394 -9.66 41.67 -10.92
C PRO A 394 -9.80 41.04 -12.31
N SER A 395 -9.99 41.88 -13.33
CA SER A 395 -10.18 41.45 -14.73
C SER A 395 -8.98 40.69 -15.32
N SER A 396 -7.80 40.82 -14.71
CA SER A 396 -6.61 40.02 -14.99
C SER A 396 -6.06 39.42 -13.71
N LEU A 397 -6.16 38.10 -13.59
CA LEU A 397 -5.43 37.34 -12.57
C LEU A 397 -3.92 37.43 -12.88
N PRO A 398 -3.05 37.70 -11.90
CA PRO A 398 -1.60 37.65 -12.13
C PRO A 398 -1.21 36.23 -12.58
N GLN A 399 -0.31 36.14 -13.56
CA GLN A 399 0.19 34.84 -13.99
C GLN A 399 1.00 34.22 -12.84
N PRO A 400 0.69 32.98 -12.44
CA PRO A 400 1.37 32.33 -11.33
C PRO A 400 2.87 32.20 -11.63
N ASN A 401 3.69 32.50 -10.61
CA ASN A 401 5.13 32.34 -10.73
C ASN A 401 5.52 30.86 -10.62
N TRP A 402 5.65 30.21 -11.77
CA TRP A 402 5.99 28.78 -11.88
C TRP A 402 7.41 28.44 -11.39
N SER A 403 8.28 29.42 -11.14
CA SER A 403 9.64 29.17 -10.64
C SER A 403 9.68 28.67 -9.18
N LEU A 404 8.54 28.73 -8.46
CA LEU A 404 8.39 28.19 -7.10
C LEU A 404 8.07 26.68 -7.09
N MET A 405 7.93 26.03 -8.26
CA MET A 405 7.76 24.56 -8.38
C MET A 405 9.09 23.79 -8.46
N ALA A 406 10.21 24.39 -8.04
CA ALA A 406 11.43 23.61 -7.84
C ALA A 406 11.15 22.50 -6.79
N PRO A 407 11.54 21.25 -7.05
CA PRO A 407 11.26 20.14 -6.15
C PRO A 407 12.05 20.30 -4.85
N GLU A 408 11.36 20.62 -3.76
CA GLU A 408 11.86 20.41 -2.40
C GLU A 408 12.01 18.89 -2.14
N PRO A 409 13.08 18.44 -1.47
CA PRO A 409 13.33 17.02 -1.25
C PRO A 409 12.27 16.37 -0.34
N ALA A 410 11.94 15.13 -0.68
CA ALA A 410 10.92 14.30 -0.05
C ALA A 410 11.08 14.19 1.47
N GLY A 411 10.03 14.51 2.25
CA GLY A 411 10.14 14.42 3.72
C GLY A 411 8.88 14.48 4.58
N TYR A 412 7.66 14.58 4.06
CA TYR A 412 6.46 14.57 4.91
C TYR A 412 5.47 13.47 4.50
N MET A 413 5.50 12.36 5.24
CA MET A 413 4.50 11.30 5.20
C MET A 413 3.49 11.46 6.34
N SER A 414 2.20 11.25 6.08
CA SER A 414 1.15 11.29 7.11
C SER A 414 1.23 10.10 8.07
N GLN A 415 0.67 10.25 9.28
CA GLN A 415 0.60 9.19 10.30
C GLN A 415 -0.10 7.91 9.82
N GLU A 416 -1.08 8.04 8.91
CA GLU A 416 -1.75 6.89 8.27
C GLU A 416 -0.80 6.14 7.33
N ALA A 417 0.07 6.84 6.60
CA ALA A 417 1.08 6.22 5.74
C ALA A 417 2.19 5.50 6.56
N LEU A 418 2.44 5.96 7.79
CA LEU A 418 3.34 5.26 8.73
C LEU A 418 2.72 3.98 9.29
N GLN A 419 1.40 3.93 9.50
CA GLN A 419 0.70 2.71 9.92
C GLN A 419 0.55 1.70 8.77
N GLU A 420 0.30 2.16 7.54
CA GLU A 420 0.29 1.28 6.35
C GLU A 420 1.69 0.68 6.08
N ASN A 421 2.76 1.44 6.32
CA ASN A 421 4.14 0.96 6.20
C ASN A 421 4.48 -0.18 7.18
N ARG A 422 3.81 -0.30 8.33
CA ARG A 422 4.03 -1.40 9.29
C ARG A 422 3.46 -2.74 8.81
N LYS A 423 2.54 -2.73 7.85
CA LYS A 423 1.99 -3.92 7.18
C LYS A 423 2.69 -4.26 5.87
N LYS A 424 3.84 -3.63 5.57
CA LYS A 424 4.62 -4.01 4.40
C LYS A 424 5.10 -5.45 4.57
N ASN A 425 4.62 -6.32 3.69
CA ASN A 425 5.28 -7.59 3.43
C ASN A 425 6.77 -7.29 3.15
N ASP A 426 7.67 -8.07 3.74
CA ASP A 426 9.14 -7.96 3.59
C ASP A 426 9.63 -7.84 2.13
N HIS A 427 8.78 -8.16 1.16
CA HIS A 427 9.04 -8.13 -0.29
C HIS A 427 9.15 -6.71 -0.87
N ALA A 428 8.47 -5.72 -0.29
CA ALA A 428 8.54 -4.32 -0.74
C ALA A 428 9.86 -3.61 -0.33
N LEU A 429 10.69 -4.25 0.49
CA LEU A 429 11.96 -3.69 0.97
C LEU A 429 13.08 -3.77 -0.06
N LEU A 430 13.01 -4.71 -1.02
CA LEU A 430 14.05 -4.86 -2.05
C LEU A 430 13.85 -3.90 -3.22
N PHE A 431 12.60 -3.51 -3.50
CA PHE A 431 12.27 -2.57 -4.56
C PHE A 431 11.93 -1.20 -3.97
N ASP A 432 12.88 -0.26 -4.03
CA ASP A 432 12.73 1.13 -3.58
C ASP A 432 11.84 1.98 -4.51
N GLY A 433 10.72 1.42 -4.99
CA GLY A 433 9.79 2.07 -5.92
C GLY A 433 10.31 2.25 -7.35
N GLN A 434 11.46 1.66 -7.67
CA GLN A 434 12.10 1.72 -8.98
C GLN A 434 12.23 0.33 -9.60
N ALA A 435 12.42 0.28 -10.93
CA ALA A 435 12.81 -0.94 -11.61
C ALA A 435 14.21 -1.38 -11.15
N GLN A 436 14.48 -2.68 -11.21
CA GLN A 436 15.79 -3.21 -10.81
C GLN A 436 16.28 -4.32 -11.74
N SER A 437 17.60 -4.40 -11.90
CA SER A 437 18.26 -5.58 -12.47
C SER A 437 18.46 -6.59 -11.33
N LEU A 438 17.65 -7.64 -11.34
CA LEU A 438 17.63 -8.65 -10.29
C LEU A 438 18.89 -9.54 -10.34
N SER A 439 19.51 -9.64 -11.51
CA SER A 439 20.81 -10.33 -11.69
C SER A 439 22.03 -9.47 -11.36
N SER A 440 21.87 -8.27 -10.78
CA SER A 440 23.02 -7.44 -10.39
C SER A 440 23.66 -7.95 -9.10
N ASP A 441 24.99 -7.83 -8.98
CA ASP A 441 25.73 -8.23 -7.76
C ASP A 441 25.19 -7.53 -6.50
N GLU A 442 24.82 -6.26 -6.62
CA GLU A 442 24.23 -5.48 -5.53
C GLU A 442 22.89 -6.08 -5.07
N PHE A 443 22.01 -6.42 -6.02
CA PHE A 443 20.72 -7.01 -5.70
C PHE A 443 20.88 -8.41 -5.11
N TYR A 444 21.77 -9.23 -5.67
CA TYR A 444 22.07 -10.56 -5.16
C TYR A 444 22.58 -10.50 -3.72
N ALA A 445 23.47 -9.55 -3.40
CA ALA A 445 23.94 -9.34 -2.04
C ALA A 445 22.80 -8.96 -1.06
N LYS A 446 21.84 -8.12 -1.51
CA LYS A 446 20.64 -7.79 -0.72
C LYS A 446 19.77 -9.02 -0.44
N VAL A 447 19.55 -9.87 -1.44
CA VAL A 447 18.80 -11.13 -1.29
C VAL A 447 19.49 -12.06 -0.29
N MET A 448 20.81 -12.22 -0.39
CA MET A 448 21.57 -13.05 0.55
C MET A 448 21.51 -12.52 1.97
N ALA A 449 21.67 -11.20 2.17
CA ALA A 449 21.55 -10.58 3.48
C ALA A 449 20.15 -10.78 4.09
N GLN A 450 19.08 -10.65 3.28
CA GLN A 450 17.72 -10.91 3.74
C GLN A 450 17.51 -12.39 4.14
N ASN A 451 18.06 -13.33 3.39
CA ASN A 451 17.98 -14.76 3.72
C ASN A 451 18.70 -15.07 5.04
N THR A 452 19.91 -14.55 5.24
CA THR A 452 20.64 -14.72 6.50
C THR A 452 19.88 -14.13 7.69
N ALA A 453 19.26 -12.94 7.51
CA ALA A 453 18.43 -12.34 8.55
C ALA A 453 17.20 -13.19 8.89
N ARG A 454 16.56 -13.80 7.88
CA ARG A 454 15.43 -14.72 8.07
C ARG A 454 15.83 -16.00 8.80
N GLU A 455 16.97 -16.59 8.44
CA GLU A 455 17.52 -17.77 9.13
C GLU A 455 17.82 -17.47 10.59
N GLN A 456 18.44 -16.32 10.88
CA GLN A 456 18.70 -15.87 12.25
C GLN A 456 17.41 -15.64 13.03
N ALA A 457 16.40 -15.03 12.42
CA ALA A 457 15.09 -14.81 13.04
C ALA A 457 14.35 -16.13 13.29
N ALA A 458 14.40 -17.08 12.37
CA ALA A 458 13.82 -18.42 12.54
C ALA A 458 14.52 -19.19 13.65
N ALA A 459 15.85 -19.19 13.69
CA ALA A 459 16.63 -19.81 14.76
C ALA A 459 16.34 -19.15 16.13
N ALA A 460 16.17 -17.83 16.16
CA ALA A 460 15.76 -17.12 17.37
C ALA A 460 14.34 -17.49 17.82
N ARG A 461 13.39 -17.65 16.88
CA ARG A 461 12.03 -18.12 17.20
C ARG A 461 12.02 -19.52 17.80
N VAL A 462 12.77 -20.45 17.21
CA VAL A 462 12.91 -21.82 17.76
C VAL A 462 13.49 -21.79 19.17
N ARG A 463 14.62 -21.09 19.36
CA ARG A 463 15.25 -20.93 20.69
C ARG A 463 14.30 -20.31 21.71
N ASN A 464 13.56 -19.27 21.32
CA ASN A 464 12.59 -18.62 22.21
C ASN A 464 11.41 -19.55 22.52
N GLY A 465 10.98 -20.38 21.58
CA GLY A 465 9.98 -21.42 21.79
C GLY A 465 10.44 -22.48 22.80
N GLU A 466 11.68 -22.96 22.69
CA GLU A 466 12.29 -23.90 23.64
C GLU A 466 12.37 -23.29 25.05
N ILE A 467 12.79 -22.02 25.16
CA ILE A 467 12.85 -21.30 26.44
C ILE A 467 11.44 -21.17 27.07
N ARG A 468 10.42 -20.86 26.26
CA ARG A 468 9.02 -20.77 26.74
C ARG A 468 8.52 -22.12 27.26
N THR A 469 8.80 -23.21 26.55
CA THR A 469 8.42 -24.56 26.98
C THR A 469 9.15 -24.96 28.26
N ALA A 470 10.47 -24.75 28.35
CA ALA A 470 11.24 -25.02 29.55
C ALA A 470 10.74 -24.23 30.78
N ARG A 471 10.33 -22.97 30.60
CA ARG A 471 9.73 -22.16 31.66
C ARG A 471 8.36 -22.69 32.08
N ARG A 472 7.53 -23.15 31.14
CA ARG A 472 6.23 -23.78 31.42
C ARG A 472 6.40 -25.05 32.25
N ASP A 473 7.32 -25.91 31.86
CA ASP A 473 7.58 -27.18 32.55
C ASP A 473 8.14 -26.94 33.96
N ALA A 474 9.04 -25.96 34.11
CA ALA A 474 9.57 -25.56 35.43
C ALA A 474 8.46 -25.01 36.34
N LEU A 475 7.54 -24.21 35.81
CA LEU A 475 6.38 -23.71 36.57
C LEU A 475 5.43 -24.83 36.99
N ALA A 476 5.18 -25.80 36.10
CA ALA A 476 4.35 -26.97 36.39
C ALA A 476 4.98 -27.83 37.50
N ALA A 477 6.28 -28.11 37.43
CA ALA A 477 7.00 -28.85 38.47
C ALA A 477 6.97 -28.15 39.84
N ILE A 478 7.12 -26.82 39.86
CA ILE A 478 6.98 -26.02 41.09
C ILE A 478 5.55 -26.11 41.65
N GLU A 479 4.53 -26.11 40.80
CA GLU A 479 3.14 -26.24 41.25
C GLU A 479 2.87 -27.64 41.81
N GLU A 480 3.38 -28.70 41.19
CA GLU A 480 3.29 -30.08 41.68
C GLU A 480 3.95 -30.23 43.07
N GLU A 481 5.19 -29.73 43.20
CA GLU A 481 5.91 -29.72 44.48
C GLU A 481 5.12 -28.94 45.55
N TRP A 482 4.54 -27.80 45.16
CA TRP A 482 3.73 -26.98 46.05
C TRP A 482 2.45 -27.68 46.50
N THR A 483 1.76 -28.42 45.62
CA THR A 483 0.62 -29.28 46.02
C THR A 483 1.04 -30.30 47.06
N GLN A 484 2.18 -30.98 46.88
CA GLN A 484 2.63 -31.99 47.83
C GLN A 484 2.99 -31.38 49.18
N ILE A 485 3.64 -30.20 49.18
CA ILE A 485 3.95 -29.44 50.40
C ILE A 485 2.67 -29.04 51.14
N ARG A 486 1.63 -28.60 50.42
CA ARG A 486 0.32 -28.25 50.99
C ARG A 486 -0.34 -29.46 51.66
N ILE A 487 -0.42 -30.59 50.97
CA ILE A 487 -1.01 -31.84 51.50
C ILE A 487 -0.27 -32.29 52.76
N ASN A 488 1.06 -32.30 52.73
CA ASN A 488 1.87 -32.70 53.88
C ASN A 488 1.70 -31.75 55.07
N HIS A 489 1.56 -30.44 54.82
CA HIS A 489 1.31 -29.46 55.88
C HIS A 489 -0.08 -29.64 56.49
N GLU A 490 -1.11 -29.86 55.66
CA GLU A 490 -2.48 -30.09 56.12
C GLU A 490 -2.58 -31.34 57.00
N LYS A 491 -1.92 -32.44 56.60
CA LYS A 491 -1.82 -33.65 57.44
C LYS A 491 -1.18 -33.36 58.80
N LYS A 492 -0.08 -32.61 58.83
CA LYS A 492 0.58 -32.21 60.09
C LYS A 492 -0.30 -31.32 60.96
N VAL A 493 -1.11 -30.45 60.36
CA VAL A 493 -2.08 -29.63 61.10
C VAL A 493 -3.19 -30.49 61.70
N GLN A 494 -3.72 -31.46 60.95
CA GLN A 494 -4.73 -32.40 61.44
C GLN A 494 -4.19 -33.28 62.59
N GLU A 495 -2.98 -33.81 62.45
CA GLU A 495 -2.31 -34.57 63.52
C GLU A 495 -2.10 -33.71 64.78
N TRP A 496 -1.68 -32.46 64.60
CA TRP A 496 -1.53 -31.51 65.70
C TRP A 496 -2.88 -31.17 66.37
N GLU A 497 -3.95 -30.98 65.60
CA GLU A 497 -5.30 -30.73 66.13
C GLU A 497 -5.83 -31.93 66.93
N ALA A 498 -5.67 -33.15 66.40
CA ALA A 498 -6.05 -34.38 67.09
C ALA A 498 -5.28 -34.56 68.42
N GLU A 499 -3.97 -34.28 68.43
CA GLU A 499 -3.15 -34.34 69.64
C GLU A 499 -3.55 -33.26 70.65
N CYS A 500 -3.84 -32.04 70.20
CA CYS A 500 -4.37 -30.99 71.06
C CYS A 500 -5.72 -31.39 71.68
N GLN A 501 -6.58 -32.05 70.90
CA GLN A 501 -7.88 -32.53 71.37
C GLN A 501 -7.74 -33.67 72.40
N ARG A 502 -6.78 -34.59 72.20
CA ARG A 502 -6.41 -35.62 73.17
C ARG A 502 -5.92 -35.01 74.48
N LEU A 503 -4.94 -34.10 74.43
CA LEU A 503 -4.39 -33.41 75.60
C LEU A 503 -5.45 -32.58 76.34
N ALA A 504 -6.42 -32.02 75.62
CA ALA A 504 -7.58 -31.34 76.21
C ALA A 504 -8.49 -32.30 76.99
N SER A 505 -8.73 -33.50 76.46
CA SER A 505 -9.53 -34.54 77.15
C SER A 505 -8.86 -35.09 78.41
N GLU A 506 -7.53 -35.03 78.47
CA GLU A 506 -6.72 -35.44 79.63
C GLU A 506 -6.52 -34.32 80.67
N GLY A 507 -7.07 -33.13 80.43
CA GLY A 507 -7.03 -32.00 81.38
C GLY A 507 -5.68 -31.27 81.45
N ILE A 508 -4.80 -31.47 80.47
CA ILE A 508 -3.44 -30.88 80.46
C ILE A 508 -3.50 -29.38 80.10
N PRO A 509 -2.86 -28.48 80.87
CA PRO A 509 -2.86 -27.04 80.60
C PRO A 509 -2.30 -26.67 79.23
N LYS A 510 -2.94 -25.73 78.52
CA LYS A 510 -2.58 -25.25 77.17
C LYS A 510 -1.12 -24.83 76.97
N ARG A 511 -0.41 -24.46 78.04
CA ARG A 511 1.01 -24.09 78.00
C ARG A 511 1.94 -25.26 77.64
N GLN A 512 1.48 -26.50 77.85
CA GLN A 512 2.23 -27.73 77.55
C GLN A 512 1.82 -28.35 76.20
N TRP A 513 0.92 -27.71 75.45
CA TRP A 513 0.49 -28.23 74.16
C TRP A 513 1.60 -28.05 73.11
N PRO A 514 1.69 -28.97 72.12
CA PRO A 514 2.66 -28.83 71.03
C PRO A 514 2.42 -27.54 70.24
N LYS A 515 3.48 -27.00 69.64
CA LYS A 515 3.38 -25.79 68.81
C LYS A 515 2.72 -26.12 67.47
N LYS A 516 1.86 -25.21 66.99
CA LYS A 516 1.21 -25.33 65.68
C LYS A 516 2.26 -25.40 64.56
N PRO A 517 2.10 -26.31 63.56
CA PRO A 517 2.99 -26.37 62.40
C PRO A 517 3.08 -25.02 61.67
N ILE A 518 4.30 -24.63 61.27
CA ILE A 518 4.56 -23.39 60.53
C ILE A 518 4.12 -23.55 59.07
N ARG A 519 3.46 -22.54 58.51
CA ARG A 519 3.03 -22.52 57.11
C ARG A 519 4.25 -22.49 56.18
N PRO A 520 4.38 -23.43 55.22
CA PRO A 520 5.49 -23.42 54.26
C PRO A 520 5.33 -22.30 53.22
N LEU A 521 6.46 -21.90 52.61
CA LEU A 521 6.51 -20.93 51.50
C LEU A 521 6.59 -21.65 50.16
N LYS A 522 5.98 -21.08 49.12
CA LYS A 522 6.04 -21.65 47.76
C LYS A 522 7.46 -21.52 47.19
N PRO A 523 8.03 -22.58 46.60
CA PRO A 523 9.31 -22.50 45.89
C PRO A 523 9.26 -21.46 44.77
N LYS A 524 10.40 -20.80 44.52
CA LYS A 524 10.54 -19.79 43.46
C LYS A 524 11.29 -20.39 42.27
N LEU A 525 11.11 -19.81 41.08
CA LEU A 525 11.95 -20.14 39.94
C LEU A 525 13.42 -19.79 40.22
N THR A 526 14.31 -20.52 39.55
CA THR A 526 15.73 -20.19 39.57
C THR A 526 15.98 -18.85 38.86
N PRO A 527 16.97 -18.05 39.30
CA PRO A 527 17.21 -16.70 38.76
C PRO A 527 17.46 -16.66 37.25
N THR A 528 17.98 -17.75 36.67
CA THR A 528 18.27 -17.90 35.23
C THR A 528 17.01 -17.91 34.36
N LEU A 529 15.85 -18.28 34.92
CA LEU A 529 14.55 -18.32 34.22
C LEU A 529 13.66 -17.13 34.58
N GLU A 530 14.03 -16.34 35.60
CA GLU A 530 13.34 -15.10 35.99
C GLU A 530 13.69 -13.90 35.09
N SER A 531 14.88 -13.87 34.47
CA SER A 531 15.42 -12.69 33.78
C SER A 531 15.02 -12.55 32.29
N VAL A 532 14.03 -13.31 31.81
CA VAL A 532 13.54 -13.18 30.42
C VAL A 532 12.23 -12.38 30.46
N ASP A 533 12.32 -11.10 30.08
CA ASP A 533 11.15 -10.22 29.92
C ASP A 533 10.19 -10.83 28.90
N VAL A 534 8.99 -11.16 29.37
CA VAL A 534 7.89 -11.62 28.52
C VAL A 534 7.10 -10.37 28.13
N VAL A 535 7.22 -9.98 26.87
CA VAL A 535 6.13 -9.26 26.21
C VAL A 535 5.07 -10.32 25.93
N GLU A 536 3.92 -10.20 26.59
CA GLU A 536 2.72 -10.97 26.27
C GLU A 536 2.21 -10.46 24.92
N ASP A 537 2.69 -11.05 23.82
CA ASP A 537 2.03 -10.92 22.53
C ASP A 537 0.79 -11.85 22.57
N GLU A 538 -0.37 -11.26 22.86
CA GLU A 538 -1.69 -11.85 22.65
C GLU A 538 -1.96 -12.01 21.14
N ASP A 539 -1.24 -12.89 20.47
CA ASP A 539 -1.64 -13.39 19.15
C ASP A 539 -1.98 -14.88 19.33
N GLY A 540 -3.26 -15.12 19.62
CA GLY A 540 -3.85 -16.45 19.60
C GLY A 540 -3.89 -16.98 18.18
N ASP A 541 -2.90 -17.78 17.82
CA ASP A 541 -3.01 -18.74 16.72
C ASP A 541 -3.92 -19.88 17.22
N GLU A 542 -5.20 -19.82 16.83
CA GLU A 542 -6.07 -21.00 16.84
C GLU A 542 -5.53 -21.99 15.80
N ASP A 543 -4.85 -23.02 16.31
CA ASP A 543 -4.51 -24.24 15.59
C ASP A 543 -5.81 -24.92 15.10
N ASP A 544 -6.18 -24.69 13.84
CA ASP A 544 -7.26 -25.41 13.16
C ASP A 544 -6.67 -26.70 12.52
N GLU A 545 -6.33 -27.66 13.37
CA GLU A 545 -6.28 -29.08 12.97
C GLU A 545 -7.70 -29.67 13.10
N THR A 546 -8.44 -29.76 11.99
CA THR A 546 -9.28 -30.93 11.63
C THR A 546 -9.63 -30.97 10.15
#